data_AF-A0A1Q6W3V7-F1
#
_entry.id   AF-A0A1Q6W3V7-F1
#
_cell.length_a   1.000
_cell.length_b   1.000
_cell.length_c   1.000
_cell.angle_alpha   90.00
_cell.angle_beta   90.00
_cell.angle_gamma   90.00
#
_symmetry.space_group_name_H-M   'P 1'
#
loop_
_entity.id
_entity.type
_entity.pdbx_description
1 polymer ?
#
loop_
_entity_poly.entity_id
_entity_poly.type
_entity_poly.pdbx_seq_one_letter_code
_entity_poly.pdbx_strand_id
1 'polypeptide(L)'
;MLGLMALAIASPSFPAHSTLLDTPLSRLAGRAALLFGAMFVVALVVVLRPAPWLALFERVTRTVLPARLAARVAGMAEGLVAGLTVLKRPGRFGAMLFWSLVLWLTNAASFAVCFRAFGLQVPIEGSLLLQGILGFAVAVPASAGFFGVFEKATQLTLQLYGISPSLALAYAVAYHVSTFLPITLLGLRSLASVHLHLGDLGRARTADQLGDARP
;
A
#
# COMPACT_ATOMS: atom_id res chain seq x y z
N MET A 1 -6.93 3.34 -1.77
CA MET A 1 -6.20 3.11 -3.05
C MET A 1 -6.99 2.26 -4.05
N LEU A 2 -7.28 0.98 -3.79
CA LEU A 2 -7.95 0.10 -4.77
C LEU A 2 -9.34 0.57 -5.19
N GLY A 3 -10.13 1.13 -4.27
CA GLY A 3 -11.41 1.77 -4.63
C GLY A 3 -11.23 2.93 -5.62
N LEU A 4 -10.17 3.73 -5.48
CA LEU A 4 -9.85 4.83 -6.40
C LEU A 4 -9.44 4.31 -7.78
N MET A 5 -8.66 3.22 -7.82
CA MET A 5 -8.33 2.52 -9.07
C MET A 5 -9.58 1.96 -9.74
N ALA A 6 -10.49 1.36 -8.97
CA ALA A 6 -11.76 0.85 -9.49
C ALA A 6 -12.63 1.96 -10.08
N LEU A 7 -12.68 3.13 -9.42
CA LEU A 7 -13.34 4.32 -9.95
C LEU A 7 -12.71 4.77 -11.27
N ALA A 8 -11.37 4.74 -11.37
CA ALA A 8 -10.66 5.09 -12.59
C ALA A 8 -11.04 4.17 -13.77
N ILE A 9 -11.13 2.87 -13.50
CA ILE A 9 -11.44 1.86 -14.51
C ILE A 9 -12.93 1.88 -14.89
N ALA A 10 -13.80 2.25 -13.97
CA ALA A 10 -15.23 2.44 -14.22
C ALA A 10 -15.55 3.75 -14.98
N SER A 11 -14.58 4.67 -15.06
CA SER A 11 -14.75 5.95 -15.75
C SER A 11 -14.93 5.76 -17.26
N PRO A 12 -15.80 6.56 -17.94
CA PRO A 12 -15.89 6.58 -19.40
C PRO A 12 -14.57 6.92 -20.11
N SER A 13 -13.65 7.57 -19.39
CA SER A 13 -12.33 7.95 -19.90
C SER A 13 -11.35 6.76 -19.96
N PHE A 14 -11.72 5.59 -19.43
CA PHE A 14 -10.89 4.40 -19.47
C PHE A 14 -10.89 3.75 -20.87
N PRO A 15 -9.71 3.41 -21.45
CA PRO A 15 -9.62 2.84 -22.80
C PRO A 15 -10.38 1.50 -22.96
N ALA A 16 -11.54 1.56 -23.61
CA ALA A 16 -12.50 0.46 -23.72
C ALA A 16 -12.03 -0.74 -24.57
N HIS A 17 -10.94 -0.59 -25.33
CA HIS A 17 -10.38 -1.63 -26.20
C HIS A 17 -9.37 -2.57 -25.50
N SER A 18 -9.16 -2.40 -24.19
CA SER A 18 -8.27 -3.28 -23.43
C SER A 18 -9.01 -4.54 -22.93
N THR A 19 -8.94 -5.61 -23.71
CA THR A 19 -9.42 -6.94 -23.32
C THR A 19 -8.29 -7.78 -22.73
N LEU A 20 -8.53 -8.41 -21.58
CA LEU A 20 -7.66 -9.43 -21.00
C LEU A 20 -8.47 -10.74 -20.94
N LEU A 21 -7.98 -11.79 -21.60
CA LEU A 21 -8.68 -13.08 -21.78
C LEU A 21 -10.13 -12.91 -22.30
N ASP A 22 -10.33 -12.14 -23.38
CA ASP A 22 -11.67 -11.90 -23.99
C ASP A 22 -12.72 -11.27 -23.05
N THR A 23 -12.30 -10.80 -21.88
CA THR A 23 -13.13 -10.05 -20.95
C THR A 23 -12.69 -8.58 -20.92
N PRO A 24 -13.65 -7.62 -20.92
CA PRO A 24 -13.30 -6.22 -20.79
C PRO A 24 -12.69 -5.97 -19.42
N LEU A 25 -11.54 -5.29 -19.38
CA LEU A 25 -10.76 -5.07 -18.16
C LEU A 25 -11.57 -4.41 -17.04
N SER A 26 -12.59 -3.63 -17.41
CA SER A 26 -13.51 -3.00 -16.48
C SER A 26 -14.34 -3.99 -15.66
N ARG A 27 -14.77 -5.11 -16.24
CA ARG A 27 -15.48 -6.16 -15.49
C ARG A 27 -14.55 -6.90 -14.53
N LEU A 28 -13.32 -7.18 -14.95
CA LEU A 28 -12.32 -7.83 -14.09
C LEU A 28 -11.94 -6.93 -12.90
N ALA A 29 -11.68 -5.65 -13.17
CA ALA A 29 -11.39 -4.66 -12.15
C ALA A 29 -12.55 -4.44 -11.17
N GLY A 30 -13.79 -4.38 -11.68
CA GLY A 30 -14.99 -4.30 -10.85
C GLY A 30 -15.12 -5.51 -9.92
N ARG A 31 -14.89 -6.73 -10.42
CA ARG A 31 -14.87 -7.95 -9.61
C ARG A 31 -13.76 -7.94 -8.57
N ALA A 32 -12.54 -7.55 -8.95
CA ALA A 32 -11.42 -7.44 -8.01
C ALA A 32 -11.69 -6.41 -6.91
N ALA A 33 -12.29 -5.27 -7.26
CA ALA A 33 -12.69 -4.23 -6.31
C ALA A 33 -13.80 -4.73 -5.37
N LEU A 34 -14.79 -5.46 -5.88
CA LEU A 34 -15.84 -6.09 -5.06
C LEU A 34 -15.26 -7.14 -4.11
N LEU A 35 -14.39 -8.02 -4.59
CA LEU A 35 -13.71 -9.02 -3.76
C LEU A 35 -12.87 -8.36 -2.67
N PHE A 36 -12.10 -7.32 -3.01
CA PHE A 36 -11.30 -6.60 -2.04
C PHE A 36 -12.16 -5.83 -1.04
N GLY A 37 -13.25 -5.21 -1.50
CA GLY A 37 -14.24 -4.55 -0.65
C GLY A 37 -14.91 -5.53 0.32
N ALA A 38 -15.31 -6.71 -0.17
CA ALA A 38 -15.87 -7.78 0.64
C ALA A 38 -14.86 -8.29 1.67
N MET A 39 -13.61 -8.54 1.26
CA MET A 39 -12.52 -8.93 2.16
C MET A 39 -12.25 -7.86 3.22
N PHE A 40 -12.30 -6.58 2.86
CA PHE A 40 -12.15 -5.46 3.79
C PHE A 40 -13.31 -5.40 4.79
N VAL A 41 -14.56 -5.60 4.35
CA VAL A 41 -15.72 -5.68 5.24
C VAL A 41 -15.61 -6.88 6.17
N VAL A 42 -15.22 -8.05 5.67
CA VAL A 42 -14.97 -9.24 6.49
C VAL A 42 -13.89 -8.96 7.51
N ALA A 43 -12.77 -8.35 7.11
CA ALA A 43 -11.70 -7.94 8.01
C ALA A 43 -12.24 -6.97 9.08
N LEU A 44 -13.01 -5.95 8.71
CA LEU A 44 -13.63 -5.04 9.67
C LEU A 44 -14.55 -5.78 10.65
N VAL A 45 -15.38 -6.72 10.19
CA VAL A 45 -16.27 -7.52 11.06
C VAL A 45 -15.46 -8.38 12.03
N VAL A 46 -14.43 -9.08 11.54
CA VAL A 46 -13.51 -9.89 12.35
C VAL A 46 -12.86 -9.03 13.43
N VAL A 47 -12.43 -7.84 13.05
CA VAL A 47 -11.75 -6.90 13.94
C VAL A 47 -12.69 -6.28 14.97
N LEU A 48 -13.90 -5.89 14.58
CA LEU A 48 -14.89 -5.28 15.48
C LEU A 48 -15.44 -6.31 16.50
N ARG A 49 -15.31 -7.60 16.21
CA ARG A 49 -15.73 -8.71 17.09
C ARG A 49 -14.58 -9.70 17.32
N PRO A 50 -13.47 -9.31 17.98
CA PRO A 50 -12.25 -10.13 18.01
C PRO A 50 -12.38 -11.37 18.92
N ALA A 51 -13.22 -11.32 19.96
CA ALA A 51 -13.37 -12.38 20.95
C ALA A 51 -13.72 -13.78 20.37
N PRO A 52 -14.75 -13.96 19.52
CA PRO A 52 -15.04 -15.27 18.92
C PRO A 52 -13.91 -15.78 18.02
N TRP A 53 -13.21 -14.90 17.31
CA TRP A 53 -12.12 -15.28 16.40
C TRP A 53 -10.86 -15.69 17.16
N LEU A 54 -10.51 -14.98 18.23
CA LEU A 54 -9.41 -15.36 19.12
C LEU A 54 -9.69 -16.71 19.79
N ALA A 55 -10.91 -16.96 20.27
CA ALA A 55 -11.27 -18.23 20.88
C ALA A 55 -11.22 -19.41 19.89
N LEU A 56 -11.69 -19.19 18.65
CA LEU A 56 -11.57 -20.18 17.58
C LEU A 56 -10.10 -20.43 17.22
N PHE A 57 -9.31 -19.36 17.11
CA PHE A 57 -7.90 -19.43 16.76
C PHE A 57 -7.09 -20.17 17.83
N GLU A 58 -7.33 -19.88 19.11
CA GLU A 58 -6.70 -20.57 20.23
C GLU A 58 -7.05 -22.06 20.27
N ARG A 59 -8.32 -22.40 20.01
CA ARG A 59 -8.77 -23.79 19.94
C ARG A 59 -8.08 -24.54 18.81
N VAL A 60 -8.02 -23.97 17.61
CA VAL A 60 -7.34 -24.59 16.46
C VAL A 60 -5.83 -24.72 16.71
N THR A 61 -5.18 -23.66 17.19
CA THR A 61 -3.72 -23.68 17.43
C THR A 61 -3.31 -24.67 18.50
N ARG A 62 -4.07 -24.80 19.61
CA ARG A 62 -3.80 -25.82 20.64
C ARG A 62 -4.01 -27.26 20.14
N THR A 63 -4.84 -27.46 19.11
CA THR A 63 -5.11 -28.81 18.58
C THR A 63 -4.08 -29.24 17.53
N VAL A 64 -3.50 -28.29 16.80
CA VAL A 64 -2.64 -28.56 15.64
C VAL A 64 -1.15 -28.33 15.94
N LEU A 65 -0.81 -27.43 16.87
CA LEU A 65 0.57 -27.01 17.10
C LEU A 65 1.14 -27.45 18.46
N PRO A 66 2.46 -27.69 18.53
CA PRO A 66 3.17 -27.88 19.81
C PRO A 66 2.98 -26.67 20.73
N ALA A 67 2.89 -26.90 22.04
CA ALA A 67 2.55 -25.89 23.04
C ALA A 67 3.36 -24.58 22.94
N ARG A 68 4.66 -24.68 22.64
CA ARG A 68 5.54 -23.51 22.47
C ARG A 68 5.18 -22.64 21.26
N LEU A 69 4.79 -23.24 20.14
CA LEU A 69 4.39 -22.50 18.93
C LEU A 69 2.98 -21.95 19.08
N ALA A 70 2.07 -22.68 19.72
CA ALA A 70 0.72 -22.21 20.02
C ALA A 70 0.74 -20.94 20.89
N ALA A 71 1.56 -20.90 21.95
CA ALA A 71 1.70 -19.72 22.81
C ALA A 71 2.25 -18.49 22.05
N ARG A 72 3.27 -18.70 21.20
CA ARG A 72 3.86 -17.62 20.38
C ARG A 72 2.85 -17.03 19.39
N VAL A 73 2.10 -17.90 18.73
CA VAL A 73 1.08 -17.53 17.75
C VAL A 73 -0.11 -16.83 18.42
N ALA A 74 -0.50 -17.27 19.62
CA ALA A 74 -1.53 -16.58 20.43
C ALA A 74 -1.10 -15.15 20.82
N GLY A 75 0.14 -14.97 21.30
CA GLY A 75 0.67 -13.64 21.63
C GLY A 75 0.73 -12.69 20.42
N MET A 76 1.07 -13.21 19.23
CA MET A 76 0.98 -12.43 17.98
C MET A 76 -0.46 -12.02 17.66
N ALA A 77 -1.43 -12.92 17.84
CA ALA A 77 -2.85 -12.64 17.60
C ALA A 77 -3.39 -11.60 18.59
N GLU A 78 -3.00 -11.66 19.86
CA GLU A 78 -3.34 -10.66 20.87
C GLU A 78 -2.76 -9.29 20.52
N GLY A 79 -1.48 -9.21 20.13
CA GLY A 79 -0.86 -7.96 19.68
C GLY A 79 -1.55 -7.36 18.46
N LEU A 80 -1.94 -8.20 17.50
CA LEU A 80 -2.76 -7.80 16.35
C LEU A 80 -4.09 -7.20 16.83
N VAL A 81 -4.84 -7.90 17.69
CA VAL A 81 -6.11 -7.41 18.23
C VAL A 81 -5.94 -6.13 19.06
N ALA A 82 -4.84 -5.99 19.79
CA ALA A 82 -4.50 -4.78 20.52
C ALA A 82 -4.33 -3.58 19.57
N GLY A 83 -3.55 -3.73 18.48
CA GLY A 83 -3.41 -2.70 17.44
C GLY A 83 -4.74 -2.35 16.75
N LEU A 84 -5.61 -3.34 16.60
CA LEU A 84 -6.95 -3.18 16.05
C LEU A 84 -7.95 -2.50 17.00
N THR A 85 -7.58 -2.29 18.27
CA THR A 85 -8.41 -1.55 19.24
C THR A 85 -8.67 -0.10 18.81
N VAL A 86 -7.84 0.47 17.92
CA VAL A 86 -8.08 1.78 17.31
C VAL A 86 -9.42 1.84 16.55
N LEU A 87 -9.86 0.73 15.96
CA LEU A 87 -11.13 0.62 15.25
C LEU A 87 -12.35 0.74 16.18
N LYS A 88 -12.18 0.50 17.49
CA LYS A 88 -13.23 0.68 18.49
C LYS A 88 -13.48 2.15 18.84
N ARG A 89 -12.62 3.08 18.38
CA ARG A 89 -12.78 4.53 18.58
C ARG A 89 -13.18 5.17 17.24
N PRO A 90 -14.49 5.30 16.95
CA PRO A 90 -14.97 5.68 15.61
C PRO A 90 -14.41 7.02 15.12
N GLY A 91 -14.25 8.00 16.01
CA GLY A 91 -13.64 9.29 15.65
C GLY A 91 -12.17 9.18 15.21
N ARG A 92 -11.36 8.36 15.88
CA ARG A 92 -9.95 8.15 15.49
C ARG A 92 -9.82 7.34 14.21
N PHE A 93 -10.67 6.33 14.07
CA PHE A 93 -10.74 5.53 12.85
C PHE A 93 -11.19 6.38 11.65
N GLY A 94 -12.21 7.23 11.82
CA GLY A 94 -12.66 8.16 10.78
C GLY A 94 -11.56 9.16 10.38
N ALA A 95 -10.86 9.75 11.35
CA ALA A 95 -9.73 10.63 11.09
C ALA A 95 -8.59 9.92 10.32
N MET A 96 -8.28 8.67 10.69
CA MET A 96 -7.29 7.84 9.98
C MET A 96 -7.70 7.59 8.53
N LEU A 97 -8.95 7.20 8.28
CA LEU A 97 -9.47 6.98 6.92
C LEU A 97 -9.44 8.28 6.11
N PHE A 98 -9.85 9.39 6.71
CA PHE A 98 -9.82 10.71 6.07
C PHE A 98 -8.40 11.09 5.65
N TRP A 99 -7.43 11.04 6.56
CA TRP A 99 -6.04 11.38 6.23
C TRP A 99 -5.41 10.42 5.22
N SER A 100 -5.78 9.14 5.26
CA SER A 100 -5.36 8.16 4.24
C SER A 100 -5.90 8.53 2.85
N LEU A 101 -7.17 8.93 2.78
CA LEU A 101 -7.79 9.36 1.55
C LEU A 101 -7.17 10.66 1.02
N VAL A 102 -6.94 11.65 1.89
CA VAL A 102 -6.24 12.89 1.54
C VAL A 102 -4.87 12.57 0.95
N LEU A 103 -4.08 11.73 1.61
CA LEU A 103 -2.74 11.36 1.13
C LEU A 103 -2.79 10.71 -0.27
N TRP A 104 -3.73 9.77 -0.48
CA TRP A 104 -3.89 9.13 -1.79
C TRP A 104 -4.39 10.06 -2.88
N LEU A 105 -5.26 11.02 -2.55
CA LEU A 105 -5.75 12.01 -3.51
C LEU A 105 -4.65 13.04 -3.85
N THR A 106 -3.88 13.47 -2.86
CA THR A 106 -2.70 14.33 -3.08
C THR A 106 -1.68 13.65 -3.97
N ASN A 107 -1.38 12.37 -3.74
CA ASN A 107 -0.45 11.64 -4.59
C ASN A 107 -0.98 11.45 -6.03
N ALA A 108 -2.27 11.13 -6.20
CA ALA A 108 -2.89 11.09 -7.51
C ALA A 108 -2.91 12.47 -8.21
N ALA A 109 -3.10 13.54 -7.47
CA ALA A 109 -3.02 14.90 -7.98
C ALA A 109 -1.59 15.23 -8.45
N SER A 110 -0.56 14.83 -7.71
CA SER A 110 0.84 15.00 -8.13
C SER A 110 1.13 14.37 -9.48
N PHE A 111 0.67 13.13 -9.71
CA PHE A 111 0.77 12.49 -11.03
C PHE A 111 0.05 13.32 -12.11
N ALA A 112 -1.18 13.77 -11.84
CA ALA A 112 -1.95 14.57 -12.79
C ALA A 112 -1.28 15.92 -13.11
N VAL A 113 -0.69 16.60 -12.12
CA VAL A 113 0.09 17.82 -12.34
C VAL A 113 1.28 17.53 -13.25
N CYS A 114 1.99 16.44 -13.02
CA CYS A 114 3.11 16.06 -13.87
C CYS A 114 2.65 15.70 -15.30
N PHE A 115 1.48 15.05 -15.47
CA PHE A 115 0.90 14.81 -16.80
C PHE A 115 0.74 16.13 -17.56
N ARG A 116 0.22 17.17 -16.89
CA ARG A 116 0.07 18.51 -17.47
C ARG A 116 1.42 19.15 -17.79
N ALA A 117 2.42 19.00 -16.91
CA ALA A 117 3.77 19.54 -17.14
C ALA A 117 4.44 18.92 -18.38
N PHE A 118 4.15 17.67 -18.69
CA PHE A 118 4.63 16.97 -19.90
C PHE A 118 3.69 17.10 -21.11
N GLY A 119 2.59 17.84 -20.99
CA GLY A 119 1.60 18.00 -22.07
C GLY A 119 0.85 16.72 -22.43
N LEU A 120 0.81 15.73 -21.53
CA LEU A 120 0.16 14.45 -21.79
C LEU A 120 -1.37 14.62 -21.82
N GLN A 121 -2.02 14.08 -22.86
CA GLN A 121 -3.47 14.07 -23.02
C GLN A 121 -4.12 12.92 -22.24
N VAL A 122 -3.72 12.75 -20.98
CA VAL A 122 -4.24 11.70 -20.08
C VAL A 122 -5.31 12.32 -19.20
N PRO A 123 -6.50 11.71 -19.12
CA PRO A 123 -7.58 12.20 -18.26
C PRO A 123 -7.19 12.06 -16.79
N ILE A 124 -7.80 12.85 -15.89
CA ILE A 124 -7.39 12.89 -14.48
C ILE A 124 -7.58 11.53 -13.79
N GLU A 125 -8.55 10.73 -14.23
CA GLU A 125 -8.77 9.38 -13.71
C GLU A 125 -7.59 8.46 -14.03
N GLY A 126 -6.83 8.73 -15.09
CA GLY A 126 -5.59 8.01 -15.40
C GLY A 126 -4.54 8.11 -14.30
N SER A 127 -4.57 9.16 -13.48
CA SER A 127 -3.66 9.27 -12.33
C SER A 127 -4.05 8.34 -11.17
N LEU A 128 -5.36 8.11 -11.01
CA LEU A 128 -5.89 7.14 -10.05
C LEU A 128 -5.59 5.70 -10.48
N LEU A 129 -5.66 5.42 -11.79
CA LEU A 129 -5.22 4.14 -12.36
C LEU A 129 -3.72 3.94 -12.13
N LEU A 130 -2.89 4.91 -12.52
CA LEU A 130 -1.44 4.86 -12.33
C LEU A 130 -1.07 4.61 -10.88
N GLN A 131 -1.69 5.33 -9.94
CA GLN A 131 -1.50 5.10 -8.52
C GLN A 131 -1.85 3.66 -8.09
N GLY A 132 -2.96 3.13 -8.59
CA GLY A 132 -3.37 1.75 -8.30
C GLY A 132 -2.36 0.72 -8.79
N ILE A 133 -1.93 0.83 -10.06
CA ILE A 133 -0.93 -0.05 -10.67
C ILE A 133 0.41 0.04 -9.93
N LEU A 134 0.86 1.25 -9.60
CA LEU A 134 2.10 1.46 -8.83
C LEU A 134 2.02 0.83 -7.44
N GLY A 135 0.86 0.90 -6.78
CA GLY A 135 0.64 0.26 -5.49
C GLY A 135 0.81 -1.27 -5.51
N PHE A 136 0.55 -1.91 -6.65
CA PHE A 136 0.90 -3.33 -6.85
C PHE A 136 2.35 -3.51 -7.25
N ALA A 137 2.89 -2.63 -8.09
CA ALA A 137 4.28 -2.71 -8.55
C ALA A 137 5.26 -2.67 -7.37
N VAL A 138 5.01 -1.84 -6.36
CA VAL A 138 5.85 -1.75 -5.15
C VAL A 138 5.73 -2.96 -4.22
N ALA A 139 4.75 -3.85 -4.44
CA ALA A 139 4.67 -5.12 -3.71
C ALA A 139 5.70 -6.15 -4.22
N VAL A 140 6.25 -5.93 -5.43
CA VAL A 140 7.33 -6.75 -5.98
C VAL A 140 8.62 -6.43 -5.22
N PRO A 141 9.35 -7.43 -4.68
CA PRO A 141 10.66 -7.21 -4.08
C PRO A 141 11.60 -6.53 -5.10
N ALA A 142 12.06 -5.31 -4.78
CA ALA A 142 12.83 -4.47 -5.68
C ALA A 142 14.00 -3.80 -4.96
N SER A 143 14.87 -3.13 -5.73
CA SER A 143 15.94 -2.30 -5.20
C SER A 143 15.38 -1.14 -4.36
N ALA A 144 16.22 -0.62 -3.45
CA ALA A 144 15.88 0.57 -2.68
C ALA A 144 15.48 1.72 -3.62
N GLY A 145 14.32 2.32 -3.37
CA GLY A 145 13.76 3.36 -4.22
C GLY A 145 12.99 2.88 -5.45
N PHE A 146 12.83 1.57 -5.69
CA PHE A 146 11.96 1.03 -6.76
C PHE A 146 12.33 1.46 -8.19
N PHE A 147 13.59 1.83 -8.43
CA PHE A 147 14.09 2.15 -9.77
C PHE A 147 13.91 0.96 -10.73
N GLY A 148 13.46 1.24 -11.94
CA GLY A 148 13.10 0.26 -12.97
C GLY A 148 11.66 -0.22 -12.85
N VAL A 149 11.23 -0.64 -11.66
CA VAL A 149 9.85 -1.14 -11.42
C VAL A 149 8.84 0.00 -11.53
N PHE A 150 9.13 1.14 -10.92
CA PHE A 150 8.30 2.35 -11.02
C PHE A 150 8.17 2.81 -12.48
N GLU A 151 9.29 2.90 -13.19
CA GLU A 151 9.33 3.36 -14.58
C GLU A 151 8.56 2.41 -15.48
N LYS A 152 8.74 1.09 -15.31
CA LYS A 152 8.06 0.10 -16.14
C LYS A 152 6.56 0.11 -15.91
N ALA A 153 6.11 0.14 -14.66
CA ALA A 153 4.69 0.19 -14.31
C ALA A 153 4.03 1.48 -14.83
N THR A 154 4.72 2.61 -14.70
CA THR A 154 4.25 3.90 -15.25
C THR A 154 4.17 3.86 -16.76
N GLN A 155 5.21 3.36 -17.43
CA GLN A 155 5.25 3.24 -18.87
C GLN A 155 4.12 2.36 -19.41
N LEU A 156 3.87 1.19 -18.80
CA LEU A 156 2.78 0.30 -19.17
C LEU A 156 1.42 0.97 -19.00
N THR A 157 1.22 1.69 -17.89
CA THR A 157 -0.05 2.37 -17.62
C THR A 157 -0.32 3.50 -18.63
N LEU A 158 0.67 4.33 -18.93
CA LEU A 158 0.50 5.45 -19.86
C LEU A 158 0.35 5.00 -21.32
N GLN A 159 0.92 3.85 -21.69
CA GLN A 159 0.69 3.25 -23.00
C GLN A 159 -0.78 2.83 -23.21
N LEU A 160 -1.52 2.47 -22.14
CA LEU A 160 -2.96 2.24 -22.26
C LEU A 160 -3.70 3.49 -22.76
N TYR A 161 -3.20 4.67 -22.40
CA TYR A 161 -3.71 5.97 -22.85
C TYR A 161 -3.06 6.47 -24.16
N GLY A 162 -2.37 5.59 -24.91
CA GLY A 162 -1.77 5.94 -26.19
C GLY A 162 -0.51 6.81 -26.12
N ILE A 163 0.09 6.98 -24.93
CA ILE A 163 1.35 7.71 -24.79
C ILE A 163 2.50 6.85 -25.30
N SER A 164 3.39 7.44 -26.10
CA SER A 164 4.54 6.71 -26.65
C SER A 164 5.46 6.18 -25.54
N PRO A 165 6.11 5.01 -25.73
CA PRO A 165 6.96 4.42 -24.70
C PRO A 165 8.11 5.33 -24.24
N SER A 166 8.67 6.12 -25.16
CA SER A 166 9.76 7.06 -24.89
C SER A 166 9.28 8.24 -24.04
N LEU A 167 8.14 8.84 -24.39
CA LEU A 167 7.56 9.96 -23.62
C LEU A 167 7.08 9.50 -22.24
N ALA A 168 6.46 8.32 -22.16
CA ALA A 168 6.02 7.74 -20.90
C ALA A 168 7.21 7.42 -19.97
N LEU A 169 8.35 6.98 -20.51
CA LEU A 169 9.57 6.76 -19.74
C LEU A 169 10.17 8.09 -19.26
N ALA A 170 10.24 9.10 -20.13
CA ALA A 170 10.73 10.43 -19.76
C ALA A 170 9.91 11.04 -18.61
N TYR A 171 8.58 10.94 -18.72
CA TYR A 171 7.65 11.30 -17.65
C TYR A 171 7.96 10.54 -16.36
N ALA A 172 8.09 9.21 -16.44
CA ALA A 172 8.26 8.36 -15.27
C ALA A 172 9.55 8.68 -14.51
N VAL A 173 10.67 8.79 -15.23
CA VAL A 173 11.97 9.14 -14.64
C VAL A 173 11.93 10.53 -14.01
N ALA A 174 11.37 11.52 -14.70
CA ALA A 174 11.29 12.88 -14.18
C ALA A 174 10.44 12.94 -12.91
N TYR A 175 9.26 12.32 -12.92
CA TYR A 175 8.40 12.24 -11.74
C TYR A 175 9.11 11.53 -10.59
N HIS A 176 9.72 10.38 -10.87
CA HIS A 176 10.34 9.57 -9.84
C HIS A 176 11.50 10.30 -9.17
N VAL A 177 12.40 10.90 -9.94
CA VAL A 177 13.52 11.68 -9.41
C VAL A 177 13.04 12.91 -8.63
N SER A 178 12.01 13.60 -9.14
CA SER A 178 11.46 14.81 -8.50
C SER A 178 10.81 14.55 -7.14
N THR A 179 10.34 13.31 -6.90
CA THR A 179 9.73 12.91 -5.63
C THR A 179 10.73 12.20 -4.73
N PHE A 180 11.53 11.30 -5.30
CA PHE A 180 12.52 10.50 -4.58
C PHE A 180 13.62 11.37 -3.95
N LEU A 181 14.19 12.33 -4.70
CA LEU A 181 15.31 13.12 -4.19
C LEU A 181 14.92 14.00 -3.00
N PRO A 182 13.86 14.83 -3.05
CA PRO A 182 13.49 15.66 -1.90
C PRO A 182 13.15 14.84 -0.66
N ILE A 183 12.40 13.73 -0.81
CA ILE A 183 12.03 12.86 0.30
C ILE A 183 13.29 12.22 0.92
N THR A 184 14.19 11.71 0.08
CA THR A 184 15.43 11.08 0.54
C THR A 184 16.33 12.08 1.26
N LEU A 185 16.50 13.29 0.70
CA LEU A 185 17.33 14.33 1.31
C LEU A 185 16.75 14.81 2.65
N LEU A 186 15.43 14.98 2.75
CA LEU A 186 14.78 15.32 4.03
C LEU A 186 14.94 14.21 5.05
N GLY A 187 14.82 12.94 4.64
CA GLY A 187 15.08 11.78 5.49
C GLY A 187 16.52 11.74 6.00
N LEU A 188 17.50 11.92 5.12
CA LEU A 188 18.93 11.97 5.47
C LEU A 188 19.23 13.14 6.41
N ARG A 189 18.66 14.32 6.15
CA ARG A 189 18.80 15.48 7.06
C ARG A 189 18.22 15.19 8.44
N SER A 190 17.05 14.56 8.49
CA SER A 190 16.43 14.16 9.76
C SER A 190 17.32 13.17 10.51
N LEU A 191 17.86 12.16 9.82
CA LEU A 191 18.78 11.17 10.40
C LEU A 191 20.09 11.80 10.89
N ALA A 192 20.60 12.84 10.21
CA ALA A 192 21.77 13.56 10.67
C ALA A 192 21.48 14.46 11.89
N SER A 193 20.26 14.96 12.02
CA SER A 193 19.85 15.86 13.11
C SER A 193 19.53 15.15 14.42
N VAL A 194 19.01 13.92 14.34
CA VAL A 194 18.82 13.04 15.49
C VAL A 194 20.11 12.24 15.59
N HIS A 195 20.94 12.41 16.63
CA HIS A 195 22.23 11.73 16.82
C HIS A 195 22.08 10.20 17.05
N LEU A 196 21.27 9.52 16.23
CA LEU A 196 21.11 8.07 16.21
C LEU A 196 22.35 7.49 15.54
N HIS A 197 23.33 7.11 16.36
CA HIS A 197 24.39 6.26 15.86
C HIS A 197 23.76 4.93 15.46
N LEU A 198 24.11 4.41 14.28
CA LEU A 198 23.69 3.07 13.82
C LEU A 198 24.00 1.97 14.85
N GLY A 199 24.96 2.22 15.76
CA GLY A 199 25.27 1.35 16.90
C GLY A 199 24.22 1.31 18.02
N ASP A 200 23.37 2.32 18.17
CA ASP A 200 22.32 2.34 19.20
C ASP A 200 21.13 1.44 18.84
N LEU A 201 20.91 1.21 17.54
CA LEU A 201 19.95 0.21 17.04
C LEU A 201 20.39 -1.22 17.39
N GLY A 202 21.70 -1.47 17.52
CA GLY A 202 22.24 -2.74 18.00
C GLY A 202 22.02 -2.94 19.50
N ARG A 203 22.22 -1.90 20.31
CA ARG A 203 22.05 -1.96 21.78
C ARG A 203 20.61 -2.18 22.21
N ALA A 204 19.63 -1.59 21.52
CA ALA A 204 18.21 -1.82 21.81
C ALA A 204 17.80 -3.29 21.63
N ARG A 205 18.40 -3.99 20.66
CA ARG A 205 18.12 -5.42 20.40
C ARG A 205 18.76 -6.34 21.44
N THR A 206 19.95 -5.99 21.94
CA THR A 206 20.65 -6.76 22.97
C THR A 206 20.06 -6.55 24.37
N ALA A 207 19.57 -5.35 24.67
CA ALA A 207 18.90 -5.06 25.95
C ALA A 207 17.58 -5.84 26.11
N ASP A 208 16.82 -5.99 25.02
CA ASP A 208 15.57 -6.78 24.99
C ASP A 208 15.86 -8.29 25.17
N GLN A 209 16.92 -8.80 24.51
CA GLN A 209 17.35 -10.19 24.65
C GLN A 209 17.95 -10.55 26.02
N LEU A 210 18.57 -9.58 26.71
CA LEU A 210 19.11 -9.77 28.06
C LEU A 210 18.04 -9.60 29.16
N GLY A 211 16.94 -8.88 28.88
CA GLY A 211 15.78 -8.77 29.76
C GLY A 211 14.98 -10.07 29.85
N ASP A 212 14.80 -10.77 28.72
CA ASP A 212 14.14 -12.08 28.63
C ASP A 212 14.99 -13.25 29.17
N ALA A 213 16.28 -13.03 29.46
CA ALA A 213 17.23 -14.05 29.91
C ALA A 213 17.46 -14.08 31.44
N ARG A 214 16.74 -13.26 32.23
CA ARG A 214 16.78 -13.35 33.69
C ARG A 214 15.70 -14.31 34.19
N PRO A 215 16.06 -15.40 34.91
CA PRO A 215 15.09 -16.30 35.54
C PRO A 215 14.34 -15.65 36.70
#